data_AF-A0A328WZK3-F1
#
_entry.id   AF-A0A328WZK3-F1
#
_cell.length_a   1.000
_cell.length_b   1.000
_cell.length_c   1.000
_cell.angle_alpha   90.00
_cell.angle_beta   90.00
_cell.angle_gamma   90.00
#
_symmetry.space_group_name_H-M   'P 1'
#
loop_
_entity.id
_entity.type
_entity.pdbx_description
1 polymer ?
#
loop_
_entity_poly.entity_id
_entity_poly.type
_entity_poly.pdbx_seq_one_letter_code
_entity_poly.pdbx_strand_id
1 'polypeptide(L)'
;MKNQWHWLFLLLVFIFSSCGPTIRVLTGLKDPKVESRESIQRYLAENKFDINTNYLTVKSKRDSTEIFNRFLFGFNSDMMLFNAKTGEKHCFLGTEECSGIQMQEAFKNFEEKYTPCTDVAEPSLDDFLAILINQNGEKIDKNSLPEAEFYLFQTWNKYLESKKRFKENLLWLEELEKSSDKIEIIYINTDLLDEWGLEKGKSLPIKIKRDGKKSVSMYFGSLPIAKQHHE
;
A
#
# COMPACT_ATOMS: atom_id res chain seq x y z
N MET A 1 -9.33 0.43 56.04
CA MET A 1 -9.73 -0.15 54.73
C MET A 1 -10.34 0.86 53.73
N LYS A 2 -10.20 2.19 53.88
CA LYS A 2 -10.74 3.16 52.90
C LYS A 2 -9.76 3.57 51.79
N ASN A 3 -8.45 3.29 51.92
CA ASN A 3 -7.43 3.72 50.96
C ASN A 3 -7.12 2.73 49.83
N GLN A 4 -7.56 1.46 49.90
CA GLN A 4 -7.24 0.49 48.83
C GLN A 4 -8.03 0.70 47.54
N TRP A 5 -9.22 1.29 47.62
CA TRP A 5 -10.07 1.55 46.45
C TRP A 5 -9.49 2.62 45.52
N HIS A 6 -8.76 3.61 46.06
CA HIS A 6 -8.16 4.68 45.27
C HIS A 6 -6.96 4.17 44.44
N TRP A 7 -6.17 3.24 44.99
CA TRP A 7 -5.07 2.60 44.27
C TRP A 7 -5.57 1.68 43.15
N LEU A 8 -6.65 0.93 43.39
CA LEU A 8 -7.29 0.10 42.35
C LEU A 8 -7.87 0.94 41.21
N PHE A 9 -8.47 2.11 41.51
CA PHE A 9 -9.02 3.00 40.50
C PHE A 9 -7.92 3.68 39.65
N LEU A 10 -6.81 4.11 40.28
CA LEU A 10 -5.64 4.64 39.57
C LEU A 10 -4.97 3.59 38.66
N LEU A 11 -4.91 2.33 39.10
CA LEU A 11 -4.33 1.23 38.31
C LEU A 11 -5.22 0.89 37.11
N LEU A 12 -6.55 0.95 37.25
CA LEU A 12 -7.50 0.78 36.15
C LEU A 12 -7.38 1.90 35.10
N VAL A 13 -7.25 3.16 35.54
CA VAL A 13 -7.10 4.31 34.63
C VAL A 13 -5.78 4.26 33.84
N PHE A 14 -4.71 3.70 34.42
CA PHE A 14 -3.45 3.50 33.70
C PHE A 14 -3.53 2.45 32.59
N ILE A 15 -4.34 1.40 32.76
CA ILE A 15 -4.49 0.33 31.75
C ILE A 15 -5.23 0.83 30.50
N PHE A 16 -6.15 1.81 30.65
CA PHE A 16 -6.89 2.41 29.53
C PHE A 16 -6.18 3.61 28.86
N SER A 17 -4.99 4.00 29.32
CA SER A 17 -4.23 5.13 28.76
C SER A 17 -3.45 4.80 27.48
N SER A 18 -3.45 3.54 27.04
CA SER A 18 -2.85 3.12 25.77
C SER A 18 -3.71 3.60 24.60
N CYS A 19 -3.31 4.67 23.92
CA CYS A 19 -3.99 5.20 22.72
C CYS A 19 -3.83 4.34 21.44
N GLY A 20 -3.00 3.29 21.46
CA GLY A 20 -2.70 2.45 20.30
C GLY A 20 -3.92 1.75 19.68
N PRO A 21 -4.77 1.07 20.47
CA PRO A 21 -6.01 0.45 19.99
C PRO A 21 -6.95 1.45 19.31
N THR A 22 -7.06 2.67 19.83
CA THR A 22 -7.94 3.71 19.25
C THR A 22 -7.48 4.12 17.85
N ILE A 23 -6.17 4.30 17.62
CA ILE A 23 -5.64 4.65 16.30
C ILE A 23 -5.89 3.52 15.29
N ARG A 24 -5.70 2.25 15.68
CA ARG A 24 -6.00 1.10 14.82
C ARG A 24 -7.47 1.04 14.41
N VAL A 25 -8.38 1.26 15.35
CA VAL A 25 -9.83 1.27 15.08
C VAL A 25 -10.20 2.41 14.12
N LEU A 26 -9.64 3.61 14.32
CA LEU A 26 -9.95 4.77 13.48
C LEU A 26 -9.38 4.67 12.05
N THR A 27 -8.20 4.09 11.91
CA THR A 27 -7.53 3.92 10.60
C THR A 27 -8.01 2.67 9.86
N GLY A 28 -8.44 1.65 10.60
CA GLY A 28 -8.66 0.31 10.07
C GLY A 28 -7.37 -0.51 9.95
N LEU A 29 -6.25 0.01 10.45
CA LEU A 29 -4.94 -0.65 10.38
C LEU A 29 -4.96 -1.97 11.16
N LYS A 30 -4.58 -3.05 10.48
CA LYS A 30 -4.43 -4.41 11.01
C LYS A 30 -2.97 -4.84 10.92
N ASP A 31 -2.65 -5.92 11.63
CA ASP A 31 -1.37 -6.60 11.42
C ASP A 31 -1.42 -7.30 10.04
N PRO A 32 -0.48 -6.99 9.11
CA PRO A 32 -0.41 -7.62 7.80
C PRO A 32 -0.34 -9.14 7.95
N LYS A 33 -1.14 -9.86 7.17
CA LYS A 33 -1.11 -11.32 7.11
C LYS A 33 -0.35 -11.75 5.86
N VAL A 34 0.34 -12.87 5.95
CA VAL A 34 0.92 -13.53 4.77
C VAL A 34 -0.21 -14.18 3.99
N GLU A 35 -0.43 -13.69 2.79
CA GLU A 35 -1.48 -14.08 1.86
C GLU A 35 -0.89 -14.92 0.71
N SER A 36 -1.76 -15.62 -0.01
CA SER A 36 -1.43 -16.14 -1.34
C SER A 36 -2.20 -15.37 -2.39
N ARG A 37 -1.79 -15.46 -3.66
CA ARG A 37 -2.52 -14.80 -4.75
C ARG A 37 -3.98 -15.23 -4.78
N GLU A 38 -4.28 -16.51 -4.54
CA GLU A 38 -5.65 -17.01 -4.49
C GLU A 38 -6.46 -16.42 -3.33
N SER A 39 -5.86 -16.17 -2.16
CA SER A 39 -6.58 -15.55 -1.04
C SER A 39 -6.83 -14.07 -1.28
N ILE A 40 -5.98 -13.40 -2.06
CA ILE A 40 -6.17 -12.01 -2.51
C ILE A 40 -7.29 -11.95 -3.55
N GLN A 41 -7.25 -12.82 -4.56
CA GLN A 41 -8.31 -12.89 -5.59
C GLN A 41 -9.67 -13.23 -4.98
N ARG A 42 -9.71 -14.18 -4.04
CA ARG A 42 -10.94 -14.48 -3.28
C ARG A 42 -11.45 -13.26 -2.53
N TYR A 43 -10.56 -12.48 -1.90
CA TYR A 43 -10.94 -11.25 -1.21
C TYR A 43 -11.56 -10.22 -2.16
N LEU A 44 -10.99 -10.01 -3.34
CA LEU A 44 -11.56 -9.12 -4.36
C LEU A 44 -12.96 -9.60 -4.78
N ALA A 45 -13.10 -10.87 -5.12
CA ALA A 45 -14.36 -11.48 -5.55
C ALA A 45 -15.47 -11.41 -4.47
N GLU A 46 -15.16 -11.81 -3.23
CA GLU A 46 -16.13 -11.81 -2.11
C GLU A 46 -16.66 -10.41 -1.79
N ASN A 47 -15.82 -9.38 -1.95
CA ASN A 47 -16.19 -8.00 -1.68
C ASN A 47 -16.67 -7.23 -2.92
N LYS A 48 -16.72 -7.91 -4.08
CA LYS A 48 -17.13 -7.35 -5.38
C LYS A 48 -16.30 -6.12 -5.76
N PHE A 49 -15.00 -6.20 -5.55
CA PHE A 49 -14.05 -5.21 -6.04
C PHE A 49 -13.62 -5.62 -7.46
N ASP A 50 -14.02 -4.81 -8.43
CA ASP A 50 -13.76 -5.06 -9.85
C ASP A 50 -12.46 -4.39 -10.27
N ILE A 51 -11.33 -4.96 -9.83
CA ILE A 51 -9.99 -4.50 -10.21
C ILE A 51 -9.14 -5.69 -10.63
N ASN A 52 -8.32 -5.49 -11.66
CA ASN A 52 -7.25 -6.41 -12.00
C ASN A 52 -5.98 -5.98 -11.26
N THR A 53 -5.45 -6.84 -10.39
CA THR A 53 -4.30 -6.50 -9.55
C THR A 53 -3.02 -7.18 -10.03
N ASN A 54 -1.94 -6.44 -9.91
CA ASN A 54 -0.57 -6.91 -10.08
C ASN A 54 0.11 -7.09 -8.72
N TYR A 55 1.29 -7.69 -8.72
CA TYR A 55 2.01 -8.04 -7.49
C TYR A 55 3.48 -7.68 -7.62
N LEU A 56 4.07 -7.24 -6.52
CA LEU A 56 5.51 -7.05 -6.41
C LEU A 56 6.23 -8.40 -6.34
N THR A 57 7.42 -8.45 -6.95
CA THR A 57 8.33 -9.59 -6.86
C THR A 57 9.50 -9.31 -5.92
N VAL A 58 10.10 -10.40 -5.45
CA VAL A 58 11.39 -10.40 -4.75
C VAL A 58 12.39 -11.20 -5.56
N LYS A 59 13.62 -10.70 -5.69
CA LYS A 59 14.72 -11.37 -6.38
C LYS A 59 15.17 -12.61 -5.60
N SER A 60 15.23 -12.51 -4.28
CA SER A 60 15.64 -13.62 -3.42
C SER A 60 14.54 -13.93 -2.40
N LYS A 61 13.97 -15.13 -2.49
CA LYS A 61 13.02 -15.60 -1.48
C LYS A 61 13.69 -15.60 -0.12
N ARG A 62 12.95 -15.14 0.91
CA ARG A 62 13.39 -15.04 2.30
C ARG A 62 14.48 -14.00 2.57
N ASP A 63 14.83 -13.15 1.60
CA ASP A 63 15.62 -11.95 1.89
C ASP A 63 14.75 -10.97 2.67
N SER A 64 15.00 -10.88 3.97
CA SER A 64 14.19 -10.05 4.86
C SER A 64 14.27 -8.57 4.51
N THR A 65 15.41 -8.09 4.02
CA THR A 65 15.60 -6.67 3.68
C THR A 65 14.79 -6.34 2.44
N GLU A 66 14.90 -7.16 1.39
CA GLU A 66 14.12 -6.96 0.17
C GLU A 66 12.62 -7.04 0.44
N ILE A 67 12.17 -8.08 1.16
CA ILE A 67 10.76 -8.26 1.51
C ILE A 67 10.24 -7.05 2.30
N PHE A 68 11.02 -6.56 3.25
CA PHE A 68 10.62 -5.42 4.05
C PHE A 68 10.53 -4.13 3.23
N ASN A 69 11.44 -3.92 2.28
CA ASN A 69 11.37 -2.80 1.35
C ASN A 69 10.13 -2.87 0.45
N ARG A 70 9.76 -4.07 -0.05
CA ARG A 70 8.50 -4.26 -0.81
C ARG A 70 7.26 -4.02 0.03
N PHE A 71 7.29 -4.45 1.28
CA PHE A 71 6.21 -4.19 2.23
C PHE A 71 6.04 -2.69 2.54
N LEU A 72 7.15 -1.99 2.79
CA LEU A 72 7.13 -0.55 3.06
C LEU A 72 6.69 0.27 1.85
N PHE A 73 6.92 -0.21 0.63
CA PHE A 73 6.39 0.41 -0.58
C PHE A 73 4.86 0.56 -0.55
N GLY A 74 4.15 -0.37 0.09
CA GLY A 74 2.70 -0.27 0.30
C GLY A 74 2.25 0.88 1.20
N PHE A 75 3.15 1.46 1.99
CA PHE A 75 2.89 2.65 2.81
C PHE A 75 3.32 3.94 2.10
N ASN A 76 3.96 3.85 0.93
CA ASN A 76 4.39 5.03 0.24
C ASN A 76 3.18 5.82 -0.26
N SER A 77 3.15 7.12 0.05
CA SER A 77 2.15 8.07 -0.45
C SER A 77 2.57 8.69 -1.78
N ASP A 78 3.79 8.43 -2.26
CA ASP A 78 4.26 8.94 -3.52
C ASP A 78 3.41 8.40 -4.67
N MET A 79 2.95 9.33 -5.51
CA MET A 79 2.21 8.97 -6.70
C MET A 79 3.17 8.40 -7.75
N MET A 80 2.94 7.16 -8.15
CA MET A 80 3.74 6.46 -9.14
C MET A 80 3.14 6.67 -10.53
N LEU A 81 3.33 7.86 -11.07
CA LEU A 81 2.79 8.31 -12.34
C LEU A 81 3.89 8.32 -13.41
N PHE A 82 3.66 7.67 -14.55
CA PHE A 82 4.65 7.56 -15.62
C PHE A 82 4.06 7.98 -16.95
N ASN A 83 4.84 8.69 -17.76
CA ASN A 83 4.49 8.94 -19.16
C ASN A 83 4.55 7.62 -19.95
N ALA A 84 3.44 7.25 -20.58
CA ALA A 84 3.35 5.99 -21.31
C ALA A 84 4.27 5.95 -22.53
N LYS A 85 4.63 7.09 -23.13
CA LYS A 85 5.53 7.13 -24.28
C LYS A 85 7.00 7.13 -23.86
N THR A 86 7.42 8.08 -23.02
CA THR A 86 8.83 8.27 -22.64
C THR A 86 9.29 7.33 -21.53
N GLY A 87 8.36 6.83 -20.70
CA GLY A 87 8.67 6.03 -19.52
C GLY A 87 9.19 6.83 -18.33
N GLU A 88 9.20 8.15 -18.41
CA GLU A 88 9.65 9.04 -17.33
C GLU A 88 8.60 9.13 -16.23
N LYS A 89 9.04 9.15 -14.97
CA LYS A 89 8.17 9.40 -13.82
C LYS A 89 7.81 10.89 -13.78
N HIS A 90 6.54 11.20 -13.50
CA HIS A 90 6.03 12.54 -13.32
C HIS A 90 5.75 12.82 -11.84
N CYS A 91 6.20 13.99 -11.38
CA CYS A 91 6.09 14.45 -10.00
C CYS A 91 5.09 15.60 -9.91
N PHE A 92 4.28 15.59 -8.84
CA PHE A 92 3.35 16.68 -8.55
C PHE A 92 4.13 17.95 -8.15
N LEU A 93 3.74 19.08 -8.72
CA LEU A 93 4.34 20.39 -8.45
C LEU A 93 3.71 21.13 -7.27
N GLY A 94 2.57 20.66 -6.76
CA GLY A 94 1.87 21.29 -5.65
C GLY A 94 2.49 20.96 -4.28
N THR A 95 2.24 21.82 -3.30
CA THR A 95 2.72 21.68 -1.91
C THR A 95 1.68 21.06 -0.97
N GLU A 96 0.50 20.72 -1.49
CA GLU A 96 -0.62 20.22 -0.68
C GLU A 96 -0.61 18.68 -0.63
N GLU A 97 -0.92 18.13 0.55
CA GLU A 97 -1.22 16.70 0.68
C GLU A 97 -2.50 16.40 -0.11
N CYS A 98 -2.38 15.58 -1.16
CA CYS A 98 -3.43 15.37 -2.14
C CYS A 98 -4.65 14.65 -1.53
N SER A 99 -5.76 15.37 -1.39
CA SER A 99 -7.10 14.78 -1.30
C SER A 99 -7.56 14.30 -2.69
N GLY A 100 -8.53 13.40 -2.74
CA GLY A 100 -9.06 12.90 -4.01
C GLY A 100 -9.61 13.99 -4.94
N ILE A 101 -10.20 15.05 -4.39
CA ILE A 101 -10.69 16.18 -5.20
C ILE A 101 -9.52 16.94 -5.84
N GLN A 102 -8.43 17.16 -5.09
CA GLN A 102 -7.24 17.84 -5.60
C GLN A 102 -6.54 17.01 -6.69
N MET A 103 -6.55 15.68 -6.61
CA MET A 103 -5.99 14.84 -7.67
C MET A 103 -6.82 14.96 -8.97
N GLN A 104 -8.15 14.94 -8.89
CA GLN A 104 -9.01 15.15 -10.08
C GLN A 104 -8.75 16.50 -10.74
N GLU A 105 -8.63 17.57 -9.95
CA GLU A 105 -8.29 18.89 -10.47
C GLU A 105 -6.85 18.96 -11.02
N ALA A 106 -5.92 18.26 -10.39
CA ALA A 106 -4.53 18.19 -10.83
C ALA A 106 -4.42 17.50 -12.20
N PHE A 107 -5.17 16.43 -12.43
CA PHE A 107 -5.18 15.73 -13.71
C PHE A 107 -5.90 16.51 -14.82
N LYS A 108 -6.95 17.28 -14.51
CA LYS A 108 -7.57 18.20 -15.48
C LYS A 108 -6.57 19.26 -15.99
N ASN A 109 -5.65 19.70 -15.14
CA ASN A 109 -4.62 20.67 -15.47
C ASN A 109 -3.23 20.02 -15.47
N PHE A 110 -3.11 18.83 -16.05
CA PHE A 110 -1.94 17.97 -15.92
C PHE A 110 -0.62 18.71 -16.18
N GLU A 111 -0.52 19.38 -17.34
CA GLU A 111 0.69 20.09 -17.78
C GLU A 111 1.11 21.23 -16.84
N GLU A 112 0.18 21.77 -16.04
CA GLU A 112 0.46 22.83 -15.08
C GLU A 112 0.84 22.28 -13.70
N LYS A 113 0.50 21.01 -13.43
CA LYS A 113 0.56 20.40 -12.09
C LYS A 113 1.56 19.27 -11.99
N TYR A 114 2.02 18.75 -13.12
CA TYR A 114 2.97 17.65 -13.20
C TYR A 114 4.11 17.98 -14.14
N THR A 115 5.31 17.58 -13.75
CA THR A 115 6.52 17.66 -14.58
C THR A 115 7.27 16.34 -14.49
N PRO A 116 8.09 15.97 -15.49
CA PRO A 116 9.09 14.92 -15.31
C PRO A 116 9.89 15.18 -14.03
N CYS A 117 10.00 14.16 -13.18
CA CYS A 117 10.79 14.25 -11.96
C CYS A 117 12.25 14.55 -12.32
N THR A 118 12.88 15.46 -11.58
CA THR A 118 14.25 15.93 -11.87
C THR A 118 15.33 15.10 -11.18
N ASP A 119 14.96 14.20 -10.27
CA ASP A 119 15.88 13.34 -9.55
C ASP A 119 16.37 12.18 -10.43
N VAL A 120 17.68 12.12 -10.64
CA VAL A 120 18.36 11.10 -11.47
C VAL A 120 18.20 9.68 -10.91
N ALA A 121 17.77 9.55 -9.65
CA ALA A 121 17.55 8.27 -8.98
C ALA A 121 16.13 7.71 -9.13
N GLU A 122 15.22 8.42 -9.80
CA GLU A 122 13.85 7.96 -9.99
C GLU A 122 13.81 6.76 -10.95
N PRO A 123 13.11 5.66 -10.59
CA PRO A 123 12.98 4.52 -11.48
C PRO A 123 12.23 4.93 -12.74
N SER A 124 12.63 4.38 -13.89
CA SER A 124 11.83 4.47 -15.11
C SER A 124 10.60 3.54 -15.04
N LEU A 125 9.67 3.71 -15.98
CA LEU A 125 8.55 2.77 -16.15
C LEU A 125 9.04 1.34 -16.31
N ASP A 126 10.08 1.10 -17.11
CA ASP A 126 10.61 -0.23 -17.37
C ASP A 126 11.25 -0.83 -16.11
N ASP A 127 11.98 -0.03 -15.32
CA ASP A 127 12.52 -0.46 -14.03
C ASP A 127 11.41 -0.87 -13.07
N PHE A 128 10.30 -0.13 -13.10
CA PHE A 128 9.16 -0.39 -12.23
C PHE A 128 8.36 -1.62 -12.69
N LEU A 129 8.14 -1.79 -14.00
CA LEU A 129 7.50 -2.99 -14.56
C LEU A 129 8.34 -4.25 -14.31
N ALA A 130 9.67 -4.15 -14.30
CA ALA A 130 10.56 -5.29 -14.08
C ALA A 130 10.40 -5.94 -12.70
N ILE A 131 9.82 -5.23 -11.71
CA ILE A 131 9.53 -5.77 -10.38
C ILE A 131 8.08 -6.23 -10.22
N LEU A 132 7.25 -6.19 -11.27
CA LEU A 132 5.85 -6.55 -11.23
C LEU A 132 5.55 -7.85 -11.97
N ILE A 133 4.57 -8.58 -11.47
CA ILE A 133 3.92 -9.70 -12.14
C ILE A 133 2.41 -9.54 -12.11
N ASN A 134 1.74 -10.09 -13.11
CA ASN A 134 0.29 -10.15 -13.16
C ASN A 134 -0.27 -11.26 -12.23
N GLN A 135 -1.59 -11.41 -12.20
CA GLN A 135 -2.28 -12.46 -11.43
C GLN A 135 -1.85 -13.89 -11.73
N ASN A 136 -1.40 -14.16 -12.95
CA ASN A 136 -0.91 -15.47 -13.37
C ASN A 136 0.57 -15.69 -13.00
N GLY A 137 1.26 -14.65 -12.53
CA GLY A 137 2.69 -14.69 -12.20
C GLY A 137 3.58 -14.43 -13.42
N GLU A 138 3.01 -13.91 -14.50
CA GLU A 138 3.73 -13.54 -15.71
C GLU A 138 4.27 -12.12 -15.55
N LYS A 139 5.46 -11.87 -16.11
CA LYS A 139 6.04 -10.52 -16.12
C LYS A 139 5.15 -9.56 -16.91
N ILE A 140 5.06 -8.34 -16.43
CA ILE A 140 4.36 -7.27 -17.13
C ILE A 140 5.34 -6.60 -18.08
N ASP A 141 4.95 -6.53 -19.34
CA ASP A 141 5.64 -5.75 -20.36
C ASP A 141 4.79 -4.51 -20.68
N LYS A 142 5.46 -3.41 -21.05
CA LYS A 142 4.78 -2.17 -21.47
C LYS A 142 3.75 -2.41 -22.57
N ASN A 143 4.05 -3.31 -23.52
CA ASN A 143 3.15 -3.66 -24.63
C ASN A 143 1.91 -4.46 -24.19
N SER A 144 1.90 -5.00 -22.95
CA SER A 144 0.75 -5.69 -22.37
C SER A 144 -0.20 -4.76 -21.61
N LEU A 145 0.20 -3.50 -21.40
CA LEU A 145 -0.63 -2.50 -20.75
C LEU A 145 -1.64 -1.91 -21.74
N PRO A 146 -2.82 -1.46 -21.27
CA PRO A 146 -3.75 -0.68 -22.08
C PRO A 146 -3.08 0.58 -22.64
N GLU A 147 -3.55 1.04 -23.80
CA GLU A 147 -3.05 2.29 -24.39
C GLU A 147 -3.52 3.49 -23.55
N ALA A 148 -2.58 4.32 -23.12
CA ALA A 148 -2.84 5.53 -22.34
C ALA A 148 -1.74 6.57 -22.60
N GLU A 149 -1.96 7.82 -22.18
CA GLU A 149 -0.93 8.86 -22.18
C GLU A 149 -0.04 8.75 -20.93
N PHE A 150 -0.65 8.35 -19.80
CA PHE A 150 0.00 8.15 -18.52
C PHE A 150 -0.49 6.88 -17.83
N TYR A 151 0.42 6.22 -17.12
CA TYR A 151 0.12 5.13 -16.21
C TYR A 151 0.22 5.61 -14.77
N LEU A 152 -0.86 5.45 -14.00
CA LEU A 152 -0.87 5.68 -12.56
C LEU A 152 -0.85 4.34 -11.82
N PHE A 153 0.25 4.01 -11.16
CA PHE A 153 0.33 2.79 -10.36
C PHE A 153 -0.17 3.03 -8.94
N GLN A 154 -1.33 2.46 -8.64
CA GLN A 154 -1.97 2.60 -7.34
C GLN A 154 -1.69 1.37 -6.48
N THR A 155 -1.04 1.55 -5.33
CA THR A 155 -0.85 0.48 -4.35
C THR A 155 -2.13 0.26 -3.55
N TRP A 156 -2.36 -1.00 -3.16
CA TRP A 156 -3.40 -1.36 -2.21
C TRP A 156 -3.02 -2.61 -1.42
N ASN A 157 -3.67 -2.82 -0.27
CA ASN A 157 -3.50 -4.02 0.55
C ASN A 157 -4.67 -4.21 1.52
N LYS A 158 -4.77 -5.37 2.15
CA LYS A 158 -5.89 -5.72 3.05
C LYS A 158 -5.74 -5.15 4.46
N TYR A 159 -4.55 -4.64 4.82
CA TYR A 159 -4.17 -4.32 6.19
C TYR A 159 -4.17 -2.83 6.53
N LEU A 160 -3.96 -1.91 5.58
CA LEU A 160 -3.86 -0.48 5.85
C LEU A 160 -5.20 0.16 6.21
N GLU A 161 -6.27 -0.26 5.55
CA GLU A 161 -7.56 0.40 5.66
C GLU A 161 -8.75 -0.53 5.84
N SER A 162 -9.86 0.07 6.23
CA SER A 162 -11.14 -0.63 6.31
C SER A 162 -11.66 -0.96 4.91
N LYS A 163 -12.43 -2.05 4.77
CA LYS A 163 -13.10 -2.41 3.51
C LYS A 163 -13.95 -1.27 2.92
N LYS A 164 -14.59 -0.49 3.80
CA LYS A 164 -15.42 0.65 3.41
C LYS A 164 -14.57 1.74 2.74
N ARG A 165 -13.46 2.13 3.38
CA ARG A 165 -12.52 3.12 2.83
C ARG A 165 -11.90 2.66 1.53
N PHE A 166 -11.49 1.40 1.45
CA PHE A 166 -10.97 0.84 0.20
C PHE A 166 -11.99 0.94 -0.93
N LYS A 167 -13.26 0.58 -0.66
CA LYS A 167 -14.34 0.75 -1.64
C LYS A 167 -14.54 2.20 -2.07
N GLU A 168 -14.51 3.13 -1.12
CA GLU A 168 -14.62 4.57 -1.40
C GLU A 168 -13.45 5.07 -2.28
N ASN A 169 -12.23 4.61 -2.00
CA ASN A 169 -11.05 4.92 -2.81
C ASN A 169 -11.17 4.34 -4.23
N LEU A 170 -11.65 3.10 -4.39
CA LEU A 170 -11.85 2.51 -5.72
C LEU A 170 -12.89 3.28 -6.54
N LEU A 171 -14.00 3.69 -5.94
CA LEU A 171 -15.01 4.51 -6.62
C LEU A 171 -14.41 5.86 -7.05
N TRP A 172 -13.59 6.46 -6.20
CA TRP A 172 -12.93 7.72 -6.52
C TRP A 172 -11.91 7.57 -7.67
N LEU A 173 -11.14 6.47 -7.70
CA LEU A 173 -10.21 6.17 -8.79
C LEU A 173 -10.95 5.87 -10.12
N GLU A 174 -12.07 5.15 -10.05
CA GLU A 174 -12.95 4.91 -11.20
C GLU A 174 -13.53 6.22 -11.76
N GLU A 175 -13.90 7.17 -10.89
CA GLU A 175 -14.30 8.51 -11.32
C GLU A 175 -13.14 9.29 -11.96
N LEU A 176 -11.92 9.12 -11.45
CA LEU A 176 -10.73 9.75 -12.02
C LEU A 176 -10.48 9.25 -13.45
N GLU A 177 -10.47 7.93 -13.67
CA GLU A 177 -10.31 7.33 -15.01
C GLU A 177 -11.40 7.82 -15.97
N LYS A 178 -12.66 7.84 -15.54
CA LYS A 178 -13.79 8.34 -16.36
C LYS A 178 -13.69 9.82 -16.68
N SER A 179 -13.01 10.61 -15.85
CA SER A 179 -12.86 12.05 -16.02
C SER A 179 -11.64 12.45 -16.85
N SER A 180 -10.76 11.50 -17.17
CA SER A 180 -9.50 11.74 -17.84
C SER A 180 -9.13 10.59 -18.78
N ASP A 181 -9.39 10.76 -20.07
CA ASP A 181 -9.03 9.81 -21.14
C ASP A 181 -7.51 9.59 -21.29
N LYS A 182 -6.70 10.28 -20.49
CA LYS A 182 -5.24 10.25 -20.52
C LYS A 182 -4.62 9.20 -19.61
N ILE A 183 -5.34 8.72 -18.60
CA ILE A 183 -4.75 7.96 -17.49
C ILE A 183 -5.33 6.56 -17.47
N GLU A 184 -4.44 5.58 -17.35
CA GLU A 184 -4.79 4.21 -17.00
C GLU A 184 -4.27 3.90 -15.59
N ILE A 185 -5.14 3.40 -14.71
CA ILE A 185 -4.75 3.07 -13.33
C ILE A 185 -4.38 1.59 -13.22
N ILE A 186 -3.15 1.33 -12.84
CA ILE A 186 -2.61 -0.01 -12.66
C ILE A 186 -2.54 -0.33 -11.17
N TYR A 187 -3.37 -1.26 -10.72
CA TYR A 187 -3.43 -1.64 -9.31
C TYR A 187 -2.30 -2.61 -8.94
N ILE A 188 -1.61 -2.35 -7.84
CA ILE A 188 -0.55 -3.19 -7.28
C ILE A 188 -0.91 -3.59 -5.86
N ASN A 189 -1.05 -4.89 -5.63
CA ASN A 189 -1.18 -5.42 -4.29
C ASN A 189 0.18 -5.46 -3.58
N THR A 190 0.21 -4.98 -2.34
CA THR A 190 1.41 -4.95 -1.49
C THR A 190 1.24 -5.75 -0.20
N ASP A 191 0.29 -6.69 -0.14
CA ASP A 191 0.21 -7.66 0.95
C ASP A 191 1.46 -8.55 0.97
N LEU A 192 1.82 -9.05 2.15
CA LEU A 192 2.92 -10.00 2.28
C LEU A 192 2.54 -11.31 1.57
N LEU A 193 3.35 -11.78 0.62
CA LEU A 193 3.03 -12.99 -0.15
C LEU A 193 3.79 -14.23 0.35
N ASP A 194 3.13 -15.38 0.40
CA ASP A 194 3.74 -16.67 0.77
C ASP A 194 4.84 -17.09 -0.23
N GLU A 195 4.66 -16.78 -1.52
CA GLU A 195 5.65 -17.05 -2.57
C GLU A 195 6.99 -16.31 -2.37
N TRP A 196 7.04 -15.26 -1.56
CA TRP A 196 8.27 -14.59 -1.14
C TRP A 196 9.09 -15.40 -0.10
N GLY A 197 8.61 -16.58 0.29
CA GLY A 197 9.24 -17.43 1.31
C GLY A 197 8.78 -17.14 2.74
N LEU A 198 7.56 -16.61 2.87
CA LEU A 198 6.92 -16.32 4.16
C LEU A 198 5.97 -17.45 4.56
N GLU A 199 5.77 -17.64 5.87
CA GLU A 199 4.87 -18.66 6.41
C GLU A 199 3.41 -18.22 6.23
N LYS A 200 2.71 -18.89 5.31
CA LYS A 200 1.32 -18.59 4.95
C LYS A 200 0.43 -18.47 6.18
N GLY A 201 -0.34 -17.39 6.23
CA GLY A 201 -1.33 -17.12 7.28
C GLY A 201 -0.76 -16.59 8.59
N LYS A 202 0.56 -16.50 8.76
CA LYS A 202 1.16 -15.74 9.86
C LYS A 202 1.04 -14.25 9.63
N SER A 203 1.19 -13.47 10.69
CA SER A 203 1.10 -12.01 10.62
C SER A 203 2.42 -11.36 11.00
N LEU A 204 2.71 -10.21 10.38
CA LEU A 204 3.75 -9.27 10.79
C LEU A 204 3.15 -8.35 11.87
N PRO A 205 3.55 -8.44 13.14
CA PRO A 205 2.98 -7.58 14.16
C PRO A 205 3.40 -6.13 13.94
N ILE A 206 2.44 -5.22 13.93
CA ILE A 206 2.68 -3.77 13.97
C ILE A 206 2.46 -3.30 15.42
N LYS A 207 3.19 -2.29 15.87
CA LYS A 207 2.90 -1.56 17.10
C LYS A 207 2.91 -0.08 16.80
N ILE A 208 1.86 0.62 17.25
CA ILE A 208 1.76 2.06 17.11
C ILE A 208 1.99 2.67 18.49
N LYS A 209 2.95 3.58 18.59
CA LYS A 209 3.21 4.36 19.80
C LYS A 209 3.02 5.84 19.49
N ARG A 210 2.30 6.54 20.36
CA ARG A 210 2.19 7.99 20.28
C ARG A 210 3.42 8.60 20.94
N ASP A 211 4.21 9.34 20.16
CA ASP A 211 5.38 10.06 20.65
C ASP A 211 4.99 11.55 20.79
N GLY A 212 4.50 11.92 21.98
CA GLY A 212 4.05 13.29 22.27
C GLY A 212 2.67 13.66 21.68
N LYS A 213 2.39 14.97 21.57
CA LYS A 213 1.03 15.44 21.23
C LYS A 213 0.66 15.25 19.76
N LYS A 214 1.62 15.27 18.83
CA LYS A 214 1.35 15.30 17.38
C LYS A 214 2.07 14.21 16.56
N SER A 215 2.93 13.40 17.16
CA SER A 215 3.67 12.38 16.41
C SER A 215 3.30 10.96 16.83
N VAL A 216 3.38 10.05 15.86
CA VAL A 216 3.07 8.64 16.01
C VAL A 216 4.19 7.86 15.34
N SER A 217 4.79 6.94 16.08
CA SER A 217 5.78 6.00 15.56
C SER A 217 5.16 4.64 15.34
N MET A 218 5.55 4.01 14.23
CA MET A 218 5.17 2.65 13.89
C MET A 218 6.39 1.74 14.03
N TYR A 219 6.21 0.63 14.74
CA TYR A 219 7.24 -0.39 14.95
C TYR A 219 6.75 -1.69 14.34
N PHE A 220 7.61 -2.35 13.59
CA PHE A 220 7.32 -3.62 12.95
C PHE A 220 8.04 -4.75 13.70
N GLY A 221 7.34 -5.86 13.89
CA GLY A 221 7.91 -7.09 14.44
C GLY A 221 8.77 -7.82 13.40
N SER A 222 9.09 -9.07 13.70
CA SER A 222 9.85 -9.92 12.77
C SER A 222 8.95 -10.43 11.64
N LEU A 223 9.50 -10.47 10.41
CA LEU A 223 8.88 -11.14 9.28
C LEU A 223 8.71 -12.64 9.59
N PRO A 224 7.55 -13.24 9.30
CA PRO A 224 7.32 -14.67 9.51
C PRO A 224 7.96 -15.49 8.38
N ILE A 225 9.29 -15.61 8.38
CA ILE A 225 10.04 -16.38 7.36
C ILE A 225 9.72 -17.88 7.49
N ALA A 226 9.37 -18.54 6.38
CA ALA A 226 9.11 -19.98 6.37
C ALA A 226 10.38 -20.78 6.74
N LYS A 227 10.23 -21.87 7.48
CA LYS A 227 11.37 -22.75 7.82
C LYS A 227 11.94 -23.39 6.54
N GLN A 228 13.26 -23.59 6.48
CA GLN A 228 13.84 -24.45 5.44
C GLN A 228 13.34 -25.88 5.72
N HIS A 229 12.61 -26.48 4.77
CA HIS A 229 12.55 -27.93 4.72
C HIS A 229 13.88 -28.36 4.10
N HIS A 230 14.76 -28.94 4.92
CA HIS A 230 15.86 -29.73 4.39
C HIS A 230 15.22 -30.98 3.79
N GLU A 231 15.13 -31.02 2.46
CA GLU A 231 14.96 -32.28 1.73
C GLU A 231 16.28 -33.06 1.73
#